data_AF-A0A848D5I2-F1
#
_entry.id   AF-A0A848D5I2-F1
#
_cell.length_a   1.000
_cell.length_b   1.000
_cell.length_c   1.000
_cell.angle_alpha   90.00
_cell.angle_beta   90.00
_cell.angle_gamma   90.00
#
_symmetry.space_group_name_H-M   'P 1'
#
loop_
_entity.id
_entity.type
_entity.pdbx_description
1 polymer ?
#
loop_
_entity_poly.entity_id
_entity_poly.type
_entity_poly.pdbx_seq_one_letter_code
_entity_poly.pdbx_strand_id
1 'polypeptide(L)'
;MLGHAKNLYAMYRFGKSVVNVDAFEKAKDKGIVGAKGESGIKILKGKGIKKRSKTYTHEIKVKSSEYGGYRIYRYKNENGNFIFDWFDKGKH
;
A
#
# COMPACT_ATOMS: atom_id res chain seq x y z
N MET A 1 18.68 2.43 -13.02
CA MET A 1 17.97 1.38 -12.26
C MET A 1 17.95 1.65 -10.74
N LEU A 2 17.55 2.85 -10.28
CA LEU A 2 17.62 3.21 -8.83
C LEU A 2 16.25 3.26 -8.11
N GLY A 3 15.13 2.99 -8.81
CA GLY A 3 13.78 3.10 -8.23
C GLY A 3 13.32 1.86 -7.45
N HIS A 4 13.81 0.66 -7.78
CA HIS A 4 13.37 -0.60 -7.15
C HIS A 4 13.87 -0.76 -5.71
N ALA A 5 15.11 -0.34 -5.42
CA ALA A 5 15.73 -0.58 -4.11
C ALA A 5 15.09 0.24 -2.96
N LYS A 6 14.56 1.44 -3.24
CA LYS A 6 13.94 2.29 -2.21
C LYS A 6 12.59 1.76 -1.73
N ASN A 7 11.82 1.12 -2.60
CA ASN A 7 10.54 0.50 -2.23
C ASN A 7 10.75 -0.77 -1.37
N LEU A 8 11.82 -1.52 -1.66
CA LEU A 8 12.15 -2.76 -0.93
C LEU A 8 12.56 -2.49 0.53
N TYR A 9 13.27 -1.38 0.79
CA TYR A 9 13.70 -0.99 2.14
C TYR A 9 12.55 -0.61 3.09
N ALA A 10 11.46 -0.06 2.54
CA ALA A 10 10.25 0.25 3.31
C ALA A 10 9.48 -1.03 3.73
N MET A 11 9.50 -2.07 2.90
CA MET A 11 8.92 -3.39 3.20
C MET A 11 9.69 -4.13 4.31
N TYR A 12 11.01 -3.99 4.36
CA TYR A 12 11.85 -4.67 5.36
C TYR A 12 11.65 -4.19 6.81
N ARG A 13 11.18 -2.95 7.01
CA ARG A 13 11.00 -2.35 8.35
C ARG A 13 9.81 -2.88 9.16
N PHE A 14 8.98 -3.77 8.60
CA PHE A 14 7.85 -4.35 9.34
C PHE A 14 8.20 -5.51 10.28
N GLY A 15 9.49 -5.78 10.52
CA GLY A 15 9.92 -6.52 11.70
C GLY A 15 9.21 -7.87 11.86
N LYS A 16 9.33 -8.71 10.83
CA LYS A 16 8.88 -10.10 10.64
C LYS A 16 7.94 -10.25 9.45
N SER A 17 8.28 -11.24 8.64
CA SER A 17 7.65 -11.67 7.39
C SER A 17 7.91 -10.78 6.19
N VAL A 18 8.71 -11.35 5.30
CA VAL A 18 8.74 -11.12 3.85
C VAL A 18 7.36 -10.66 3.40
N VAL A 19 7.20 -9.36 3.20
CA VAL A 19 6.05 -8.85 2.47
C VAL A 19 6.15 -9.53 1.11
N ASN A 20 5.28 -10.50 0.83
CA ASN A 20 5.32 -11.30 -0.39
C ASN A 20 5.25 -10.33 -1.58
N VAL A 21 6.42 -10.07 -2.18
CA VAL A 21 6.63 -9.04 -3.21
C VAL A 21 5.68 -9.32 -4.36
N ASP A 22 5.52 -10.59 -4.74
CA ASP A 22 4.61 -11.03 -5.80
C ASP A 22 3.15 -10.67 -5.49
N ALA A 23 2.71 -10.84 -4.24
CA ALA A 23 1.35 -10.47 -3.84
C ALA A 23 1.13 -8.95 -3.92
N PHE A 24 2.16 -8.16 -3.57
CA PHE A 24 2.13 -6.72 -3.73
C PHE A 24 2.10 -6.32 -5.22
N GLU A 25 2.97 -6.90 -6.04
CA GLU A 25 3.04 -6.64 -7.48
C GLU A 25 1.71 -6.98 -8.16
N LYS A 26 1.14 -8.15 -7.86
CA LYS A 26 -0.20 -8.54 -8.34
C LYS A 26 -1.29 -7.54 -7.93
N ALA A 27 -1.25 -7.05 -6.69
CA ALA A 27 -2.20 -6.04 -6.23
C ALA A 27 -1.98 -4.68 -6.91
N LYS A 28 -0.74 -4.27 -7.13
CA LYS A 28 -0.41 -3.06 -7.88
C LYS A 28 -0.90 -3.16 -9.33
N ASP A 29 -0.62 -4.29 -9.99
CA ASP A 29 -0.88 -4.52 -11.41
C ASP A 29 -2.36 -4.72 -11.71
N LYS A 30 -3.13 -5.26 -10.76
CA LYS A 30 -4.59 -5.31 -10.89
C LYS A 30 -5.23 -3.92 -11.00
N GLY A 31 -4.56 -2.87 -10.56
CA GLY A 31 -5.05 -1.50 -10.71
C GLY A 31 -6.22 -1.17 -9.78
N ILE A 32 -7.13 -0.31 -10.24
CA ILE A 32 -8.21 0.22 -9.38
C ILE A 32 -9.28 -0.85 -9.11
N VAL A 33 -9.62 -1.01 -7.83
CA VAL A 33 -10.62 -1.99 -7.36
C VAL A 33 -11.66 -1.38 -6.45
N GLY A 34 -12.78 -2.10 -6.31
CA GLY A 34 -13.92 -1.68 -5.53
C GLY A 34 -13.77 -1.81 -4.00
N ALA A 35 -14.91 -1.68 -3.34
CA ALA A 35 -14.96 -1.53 -1.89
C ALA A 35 -14.65 -2.83 -1.11
N LYS A 36 -15.01 -4.03 -1.59
CA LYS A 36 -15.00 -5.27 -0.79
C LYS A 36 -14.27 -6.42 -1.48
N GLY A 37 -13.55 -7.24 -0.71
CA GLY A 37 -13.05 -8.55 -1.15
C GLY A 37 -11.83 -8.56 -2.09
N GLU A 38 -11.55 -7.49 -2.81
CA GLU A 38 -10.49 -7.49 -3.83
C GLU A 38 -9.11 -7.07 -3.29
N SER A 39 -8.05 -7.70 -3.80
CA SER A 39 -6.70 -7.14 -3.83
C SER A 39 -6.61 -6.11 -4.96
N GLY A 40 -5.89 -5.01 -4.76
CA GLY A 40 -5.85 -3.91 -5.73
C GLY A 40 -5.68 -2.53 -5.10
N ILE A 41 -5.63 -1.49 -5.94
CA ILE A 41 -5.61 -0.08 -5.52
C ILE A 41 -7.04 0.37 -5.25
N LYS A 42 -7.35 0.72 -4.01
CA LYS A 42 -8.62 1.36 -3.66
C LYS A 42 -8.42 2.85 -3.42
N ILE A 43 -9.29 3.65 -4.03
CA ILE A 43 -9.43 5.08 -3.71
C ILE A 43 -10.15 5.19 -2.37
N LEU A 44 -9.56 5.96 -1.45
CA LEU A 44 -10.17 6.24 -0.16
C LEU A 44 -11.31 7.26 -0.34
N LYS A 45 -12.41 7.06 0.38
CA LYS A 45 -13.58 7.94 0.28
C LYS A 45 -13.27 9.35 0.81
N GLY A 46 -13.98 10.34 0.29
CA GLY A 46 -13.88 11.73 0.74
C GLY A 46 -12.47 12.30 0.52
N LYS A 47 -11.96 13.05 1.50
CA LYS A 47 -10.61 13.64 1.46
C LYS A 47 -9.49 12.63 1.72
N GLY A 48 -9.81 11.36 1.99
CA GLY A 48 -8.84 10.35 2.40
C GLY A 48 -8.60 10.31 3.91
N ILE A 49 -7.51 9.68 4.33
CA ILE A 49 -7.13 9.51 5.75
C ILE A 49 -6.02 10.50 6.08
N LYS A 50 -6.25 11.37 7.06
CA LYS A 50 -5.22 12.29 7.58
C LYS A 50 -4.42 11.61 8.69
N LYS A 51 -3.10 11.55 8.54
CA LYS A 51 -2.18 11.06 9.57
C LYS A 51 -0.97 11.98 9.64
N ARG A 52 -0.77 12.63 10.78
CA ARG A 52 0.20 13.74 10.96
C ARG A 52 -0.06 14.83 9.89
N SER A 53 0.97 15.26 9.17
CA SER A 53 0.91 16.25 8.09
C SER A 53 0.55 15.67 6.72
N LYS A 54 0.19 14.37 6.63
CA LYS A 54 -0.03 13.68 5.35
C LYS A 54 -1.50 13.30 5.18
N THR A 55 -2.01 13.47 3.96
CA THR A 55 -3.35 13.04 3.56
C THR A 55 -3.23 11.90 2.56
N TYR A 56 -3.58 10.71 3.01
CA TYR A 56 -3.53 9.49 2.22
C TYR A 56 -4.81 9.33 1.43
N THR A 57 -4.70 9.16 0.11
CA THR A 57 -5.84 9.15 -0.81
C THR A 57 -6.13 7.77 -1.40
N HIS A 58 -5.16 6.85 -1.32
CA HIS A 58 -5.31 5.49 -1.83
C HIS A 58 -4.71 4.49 -0.85
N GLU A 59 -5.25 3.28 -0.89
CA GLU A 59 -4.69 2.10 -0.25
C GLU A 59 -4.45 1.01 -1.30
N ILE A 60 -3.30 0.34 -1.25
CA ILE A 60 -3.10 -0.95 -1.92
C ILE A 60 -3.53 -2.03 -0.94
N LYS A 61 -4.56 -2.78 -1.35
CA LYS A 61 -5.04 -3.95 -0.66
C LYS A 61 -4.22 -5.14 -1.10
N VAL A 62 -3.37 -5.66 -0.22
CA VAL A 62 -2.69 -6.91 -0.49
C VAL A 62 -3.28 -8.02 0.38
N LYS A 63 -3.61 -9.14 -0.26
CA LYS A 63 -4.09 -10.33 0.40
C LYS A 63 -3.06 -11.43 0.21
N SER A 64 -2.57 -12.00 1.30
CA SER A 64 -1.80 -13.23 1.30
C SER A 64 -2.52 -14.23 2.18
N SER A 65 -2.73 -15.45 1.67
CA SER A 65 -3.23 -16.58 2.45
C SER A 65 -2.23 -17.03 3.53
N GLU A 66 -0.93 -16.77 3.31
CA GLU A 66 0.18 -17.21 4.16
C GLU A 66 0.52 -16.18 5.25
N TYR A 67 0.47 -14.88 4.92
CA TYR A 67 0.91 -13.80 5.82
C TYR A 67 -0.21 -12.86 6.28
N GLY A 68 -1.45 -13.18 5.93
CA GLY A 68 -2.61 -12.32 6.18
C GLY A 68 -2.72 -11.14 5.21
N GLY A 69 -3.77 -10.34 5.39
CA GLY A 69 -3.96 -9.12 4.60
C GLY A 69 -3.12 -7.97 5.12
N TYR A 70 -2.61 -7.13 4.23
CA TYR A 70 -1.99 -5.85 4.59
C TYR A 70 -2.48 -4.72 3.69
N ARG A 71 -2.21 -3.49 4.14
CA ARG A 71 -2.57 -2.24 3.48
C ARG A 71 -1.34 -1.37 3.36
N ILE A 72 -1.17 -0.78 2.19
CA ILE A 72 -0.11 0.20 1.94
C ILE A 72 -0.76 1.48 1.45
N TYR A 73 -0.60 2.55 2.20
CA TYR A 73 -1.23 3.83 1.93
C TYR A 73 -0.26 4.76 1.20
N ARG A 74 -0.78 5.50 0.21
CA ARG A 74 -0.05 6.57 -0.45
C ARG A 74 -0.64 7.95 -0.25
N TYR A 75 0.23 8.95 -0.25
CA TYR A 75 -0.08 10.37 -0.37
C TYR A 75 0.67 10.97 -1.57
N LYS A 76 0.23 12.12 -2.04
CA LYS A 76 0.93 12.92 -3.06
C LYS A 76 1.78 13.97 -2.32
N ASN A 77 3.08 14.03 -2.58
CA ASN A 77 3.94 15.06 -2.01
C ASN A 77 3.88 16.37 -2.81
N GLU A 78 4.57 17.41 -2.34
CA GLU A 78 4.61 18.74 -2.95
C GLU A 78 5.13 18.71 -4.40
N ASN A 79 6.07 17.82 -4.69
CA ASN A 79 6.63 17.60 -6.03
C ASN A 79 5.69 16.80 -6.95
N GLY A 80 4.48 16.49 -6.48
CA GLY A 80 3.49 15.71 -7.22
C GLY A 80 3.75 14.20 -7.28
N ASN A 81 4.76 13.70 -6.58
CA ASN A 81 5.09 12.28 -6.54
C ASN A 81 4.17 11.53 -5.57
N PHE A 82 3.78 10.30 -5.95
CA PHE A 82 3.06 9.39 -5.06
C PHE A 82 4.05 8.63 -4.17
N ILE A 83 3.91 8.76 -2.86
CA ILE A 83 4.78 8.14 -1.85
C ILE A 83 3.97 7.15 -1.03
N PHE A 84 4.46 5.91 -0.96
CA PHE A 84 3.92 4.84 -0.12
C PHE A 84 4.82 4.68 1.12
N ASP A 85 4.33 5.10 2.28
CA ASP A 85 5.15 5.11 3.49
C ASP A 85 4.42 4.67 4.76
N TRP A 86 3.11 4.43 4.68
CA TRP A 86 2.34 3.92 5.79
C TRP A 86 1.80 2.54 5.44
N PHE A 87 2.22 1.54 6.21
CA PHE A 87 1.72 0.19 6.11
C PHE A 87 0.96 -0.17 7.37
N ASP A 88 -0.10 -0.95 7.20
CA ASP A 88 -0.97 -1.39 8.28
C ASP A 88 -1.43 -2.83 8.01
N LYS A 89 -1.81 -3.53 9.08
CA LYS A 89 -2.45 -4.84 8.94
C LYS A 89 -3.84 -4.66 8.32
N GLY A 90 -4.20 -5.56 7.41
CA GLY A 90 -5.54 -5.61 6.85
C GLY A 90 -6.52 -5.95 7.97
N LYS A 91 -7.46 -5.04 8.24
CA LYS A 91 -8.56 -5.33 9.16
C LYS A 91 -9.47 -6.37 8.50
N HIS A 92 -9.66 -7.50 9.18
CA HIS A 92 -10.64 -8.52 8.83
C HIS A 92 -12.06 -7.97 9.02
#